data_AF-A0A7S3H611-F1
#
_entry.id   AF-A0A7S3H611-F1
#
_cell.length_a   1.000
_cell.length_b   1.000
_cell.length_c   1.000
_cell.angle_alpha   90.00
_cell.angle_beta   90.00
_cell.angle_gamma   90.00
#
_symmetry.space_group_name_H-M   'P 1'
#
loop_
_entity.id
_entity.type
_entity.pdbx_description
1 polymer ?
#
loop_
_entity_poly.entity_id
_entity_poly.type
_entity_poly.pdbx_seq_one_letter_code
_entity_poly.pdbx_strand_id
1 'polypeptide(L)'
;AKSVNDLEDLFELPLSTHSSIREIGQDLRMLKTVWDTVLLVESLFAMWRNTLWAEIDTDSLLDEVKKLQNQLKRHTKKPREWSVFKRLEVEVKNMAISL
;
A
#
# COMPACT_ATOMS: atom_id res chain seq x y z
N ALA A 1 -1.34 12.28 24.37
CA ALA A 1 -2.81 12.22 24.17
C ALA A 1 -3.47 11.72 25.45
N LYS A 2 -3.38 10.43 25.80
CA LYS A 2 -4.07 9.88 26.98
C LYS A 2 -3.77 10.63 28.29
N SER A 3 -2.50 10.84 28.61
CA SER A 3 -2.07 11.58 29.81
C SER A 3 -2.46 13.06 29.84
N VAL A 4 -2.79 13.66 28.69
CA VAL A 4 -3.22 15.07 28.59
C VAL A 4 -4.73 15.15 28.79
N ASN A 5 -5.49 14.23 28.19
CA ASN A 5 -6.92 14.09 28.43
C ASN A 5 -7.22 13.75 29.89
N ASP A 6 -6.40 12.92 30.54
CA ASP A 6 -6.56 12.58 31.95
C ASP A 6 -6.37 13.80 32.87
N LEU A 7 -5.49 14.74 32.47
CA LEU A 7 -5.30 16.03 33.17
C LEU A 7 -6.45 17.00 32.87
N GLU A 8 -6.92 17.07 31.62
CA GLU A 8 -8.06 17.90 31.23
C GLU A 8 -9.33 17.50 31.98
N ASP A 9 -9.59 16.20 32.14
CA ASP A 9 -10.71 15.66 32.93
C ASP A 9 -10.56 15.99 34.43
N LEU A 10 -9.33 15.89 34.98
CA LEU A 10 -9.03 16.27 36.36
C LEU A 10 -9.27 17.77 36.65
N PHE A 11 -9.13 18.63 35.65
CA PHE A 11 -9.33 20.07 35.76
C PHE A 11 -10.69 20.56 35.19
N GLU A 12 -11.62 19.65 34.86
CA GLU A 12 -12.91 19.95 34.22
C GLU A 12 -12.79 20.82 32.95
N LEU A 13 -11.67 20.69 32.23
CA LEU A 13 -11.45 21.36 30.96
C LEU A 13 -12.17 20.59 29.83
N PRO A 14 -12.69 21.27 28.80
CA PRO A 14 -13.23 20.59 27.63
C PRO A 14 -12.14 19.73 26.97
N LEU A 15 -12.37 18.42 26.91
CA LEU A 15 -11.43 17.44 26.35
C LEU A 15 -10.97 17.87 24.96
N SER A 16 -9.67 18.06 24.80
CA SER A 16 -9.10 18.43 23.52
C SER A 16 -9.25 17.24 22.56
N THR A 17 -10.11 17.41 21.56
CA THR A 17 -10.31 16.38 20.54
C THR A 17 -9.12 16.44 19.60
N HIS A 18 -8.11 15.61 19.83
CA HIS A 18 -6.96 15.47 18.93
C HIS A 18 -7.34 14.71 17.64
N SER A 19 -8.29 15.25 16.86
CA SER A 19 -8.75 14.67 15.59
C SER A 19 -7.58 14.39 14.64
N SER A 20 -6.58 15.26 14.64
CA SER A 20 -5.34 15.12 13.87
C SER A 20 -4.56 13.85 14.20
N ILE A 21 -4.47 13.40 15.46
CA ILE A 21 -3.75 12.18 15.83
C ILE A 21 -4.47 10.94 15.29
N ARG A 22 -5.81 10.93 15.34
CA ARG A 22 -6.62 9.84 14.81
C ARG A 22 -6.49 9.75 13.28
N GLU A 23 -6.50 10.90 12.61
CA GLU A 23 -6.30 11.01 11.16
C GLU A 23 -4.89 10.57 10.75
N ILE A 24 -3.85 11.02 11.44
CA ILE A 24 -2.46 10.57 11.23
C ILE A 24 -2.35 9.06 11.43
N GLY A 25 -3.00 8.50 12.45
CA GLY A 25 -3.03 7.06 12.68
C GLY A 25 -3.70 6.28 11.55
N GLN A 26 -4.74 6.83 10.93
CA GLN A 26 -5.38 6.23 9.76
C GLN A 26 -4.50 6.33 8.51
N ASP A 27 -3.83 7.47 8.31
CA ASP A 27 -2.91 7.69 7.21
C ASP A 27 -1.67 6.79 7.30
N LEU A 28 -1.12 6.59 8.50
CA LEU A 28 -0.02 5.65 8.75
C LEU A 28 -0.41 4.20 8.43
N ARG A 29 -1.60 3.75 8.84
CA ARG A 29 -2.09 2.41 8.50
C ARG A 29 -2.22 2.24 6.99
N MET A 30 -2.77 3.25 6.31
CA MET A 30 -2.91 3.24 4.86
C MET A 30 -1.54 3.23 4.15
N LEU A 31 -0.57 3.99 4.66
CA LEU A 31 0.80 4.01 4.16
C LEU A 31 1.48 2.65 4.32
N LYS A 32 1.31 2.01 5.48
CA LYS A 32 1.83 0.65 5.72
C LYS A 32 1.27 -0.34 4.70
N THR A 33 -0.04 -0.32 4.46
CA THR A 33 -0.66 -1.20 3.45
C THR A 33 -0.07 -0.99 2.06
N VAL A 34 0.17 0.26 1.64
CA VAL A 34 0.79 0.54 0.33
C VAL A 34 2.20 -0.04 0.25
N TRP A 35 3.02 0.15 1.29
CA TRP A 35 4.38 -0.41 1.33
C TRP A 35 4.40 -1.93 1.34
N ASP A 36 3.45 -2.57 2.01
CA ASP A 36 3.31 -4.03 1.98
C ASP A 36 2.99 -4.52 0.57
N THR A 37 2.13 -3.80 -0.17
CA THR A 37 1.84 -4.11 -1.58
C THR A 37 3.07 -3.91 -2.47
N VAL A 38 3.88 -2.85 -2.25
CA VAL A 38 5.14 -2.65 -2.98
C VAL A 38 6.07 -3.84 -2.78
N LEU A 39 6.31 -4.24 -1.53
CA LEU A 39 7.20 -5.35 -1.21
C LEU A 39 6.71 -6.68 -1.82
N LEU A 40 5.39 -6.91 -1.81
CA LEU A 40 4.80 -8.09 -2.45
C LEU A 40 5.07 -8.12 -3.96
N VAL A 41 4.86 -7.00 -4.66
CA VAL A 41 5.09 -6.93 -6.11
C VAL A 41 6.58 -7.10 -6.43
N GLU A 42 7.46 -6.44 -5.70
CA GLU A 42 8.91 -6.55 -5.91
C GLU A 42 9.41 -7.98 -5.69
N SER A 43 8.94 -8.65 -4.63
CA SER A 43 9.29 -10.04 -4.35
C SER A 43 8.76 -11.02 -5.39
N LEU A 44 7.50 -10.87 -5.84
CA LEU A 44 6.94 -11.68 -6.93
C LEU A 44 7.75 -11.52 -8.22
N PHE A 45 8.06 -10.28 -8.61
CA PHE A 45 8.83 -10.05 -9.84
C PHE A 45 10.27 -10.55 -9.71
N ALA A 46 10.87 -10.48 -8.52
CA ALA A 46 12.18 -11.07 -8.26
C ALA A 46 12.14 -12.60 -8.36
N MET A 47 11.09 -13.25 -7.87
CA MET A 47 10.89 -14.69 -8.04
C MET A 47 10.76 -15.05 -9.52
N TRP A 48 9.91 -14.36 -10.27
CA TRP A 48 9.68 -14.66 -11.68
C TRP A 48 10.94 -14.50 -12.54
N ARG A 49 11.77 -13.49 -12.24
CA ARG A 49 13.08 -13.32 -12.90
C ARG A 49 14.08 -14.43 -12.58
N ASN A 50 13.90 -15.14 -11.47
CA ASN A 50 14.74 -16.27 -11.07
C ASN A 50 14.15 -17.63 -11.47
N THR A 51 12.92 -17.67 -12.02
CA THR A 51 12.30 -18.90 -12.51
C THR A 51 13.08 -19.43 -13.72
N LEU A 52 13.32 -20.73 -13.76
CA LEU A 52 13.99 -21.38 -14.87
C LEU A 52 13.15 -21.23 -16.15
N TRP A 53 13.79 -20.95 -17.29
CA TRP A 53 13.11 -20.79 -18.58
C TRP A 53 12.17 -21.93 -18.96
N ALA A 54 12.49 -23.17 -18.56
CA ALA A 54 11.67 -24.35 -18.84
C ALA A 54 10.37 -24.42 -18.02
N GLU A 55 10.27 -23.64 -16.94
CA GLU A 55 9.14 -23.62 -16.01
C GLU A 55 8.34 -22.31 -16.07
N ILE A 56 8.70 -21.40 -17.00
CA ILE A 56 7.99 -20.14 -17.18
C ILE A 56 6.66 -20.43 -17.88
N ASP A 57 5.57 -20.29 -17.13
CA ASP A 57 4.21 -20.22 -17.65
C ASP A 57 3.80 -18.75 -17.85
N THR A 58 4.03 -18.22 -19.05
CA THR A 58 3.76 -16.82 -19.37
C THR A 58 2.27 -16.46 -19.23
N ASP A 59 1.36 -17.38 -19.54
CA ASP A 59 -0.08 -17.13 -19.43
C ASP A 59 -0.51 -16.98 -17.96
N SER A 60 0.02 -17.83 -17.08
CA SER A 60 -0.20 -17.73 -15.63
C SER A 60 0.36 -16.41 -15.07
N LEU A 61 1.58 -16.04 -15.47
CA LEU A 61 2.22 -14.80 -15.03
C LEU A 61 1.44 -13.56 -15.49
N LEU A 62 0.95 -13.56 -16.73
CA LEU A 62 0.12 -12.47 -17.27
C LEU A 62 -1.22 -12.33 -16.54
N ASP A 63 -1.85 -13.45 -16.13
CA ASP A 63 -3.07 -13.41 -15.33
C ASP A 63 -2.83 -12.84 -13.93
N GLU A 64 -1.72 -13.21 -13.28
CA GLU A 64 -1.31 -12.64 -11.99
C GLU A 64 -1.01 -11.13 -12.09
N VAL A 65 -0.33 -10.68 -13.15
CA VAL A 65 -0.13 -9.24 -13.40
C VAL A 65 -1.47 -8.52 -13.58
N LYS A 66 -2.43 -9.08 -14.31
CA LYS A 66 -3.78 -8.50 -14.45
C LYS A 66 -4.52 -8.42 -13.11
N LYS A 67 -4.40 -9.45 -12.26
CA LYS A 67 -4.96 -9.42 -10.90
C LYS A 67 -4.34 -8.30 -10.07
N LEU A 68 -3.02 -8.16 -10.10
CA LEU A 68 -2.30 -7.08 -9.41
C LEU A 68 -2.76 -5.69 -9.89
N GLN A 69 -2.89 -5.48 -11.22
CA GLN A 69 -3.42 -4.24 -11.78
C GLN A 69 -4.84 -3.93 -11.30
N ASN A 70 -5.71 -4.94 -11.24
CA ASN A 70 -7.08 -4.77 -10.75
C ASN A 70 -7.15 -4.49 -9.26
N GLN A 71 -6.27 -5.11 -8.46
CA GLN A 71 -6.15 -4.82 -7.03
C GLN A 71 -5.69 -3.38 -6.82
N LEU A 72 -4.63 -2.92 -7.50
CA LEU A 72 -4.15 -1.54 -7.46
C LEU A 72 -5.27 -0.55 -7.82
N LYS A 73 -6.06 -0.84 -8.86
CA LYS A 73 -7.22 0.00 -9.23
C LYS A 73 -8.32 0.07 -8.15
N ARG A 74 -8.40 -0.88 -7.23
CA ARG A 74 -9.41 -0.87 -6.16
C ARG A 74 -8.98 -0.04 -4.94
N HIS A 75 -7.71 0.38 -4.83
CA HIS A 75 -7.28 1.24 -3.72
C HIS A 75 -7.91 2.64 -3.80
N THR A 76 -8.24 3.19 -2.63
CA THR A 76 -8.89 4.49 -2.38
C THR A 76 -8.17 5.68 -3.02
N LYS A 77 -8.82 6.86 -3.10
CA LYS A 77 -8.25 8.07 -3.75
C LYS A 77 -6.95 8.57 -3.10
N LYS A 78 -6.81 8.49 -1.78
CA LYS A 78 -5.68 9.08 -1.02
C LYS A 78 -4.32 8.44 -1.36
N PRO A 79 -4.18 7.09 -1.39
CA PRO A 79 -2.93 6.44 -1.80
C PRO A 79 -2.49 6.73 -3.24
N ARG A 80 -3.44 6.95 -4.15
CA ARG A 80 -3.17 7.16 -5.58
C ARG A 80 -2.41 8.45 -5.87
N GLU A 81 -2.46 9.41 -4.95
CA GLU A 81 -1.71 10.67 -5.07
C GLU A 81 -0.25 10.50 -4.67
N TRP A 82 0.08 9.47 -3.88
CA TRP A 82 1.44 9.21 -3.42
C TRP A 82 2.34 8.75 -4.55
N SER A 83 3.55 9.32 -4.62
CA SER A 83 4.57 8.99 -5.62
C SER A 83 4.94 7.51 -5.64
N VAL A 84 4.97 6.87 -4.47
CA VAL A 84 5.26 5.44 -4.31
C VAL A 84 4.20 4.58 -5.02
N PHE A 85 2.93 4.93 -4.88
CA PHE A 85 1.83 4.19 -5.53
C PHE A 85 1.86 4.36 -7.06
N LYS A 86 2.13 5.58 -7.54
CA LYS A 86 2.28 5.84 -8.98
C LYS A 86 3.45 5.05 -9.57
N ARG A 87 4.58 4.97 -8.86
CA ARG A 87 5.73 4.16 -9.27
C ARG A 87 5.33 2.69 -9.37
N LEU A 88 4.63 2.18 -8.37
CA LEU A 88 4.15 0.79 -8.35
C LEU A 88 3.22 0.47 -9.54
N GLU A 89 2.28 1.37 -9.87
CA GLU A 89 1.43 1.20 -11.05
C GLU A 89 2.23 1.15 -12.36
N VAL A 90 3.29 1.95 -12.48
CA VAL A 90 4.20 1.94 -13.64
C VAL A 90 4.99 0.64 -13.70
N GLU A 91 5.57 0.17 -12.59
CA GLU A 91 6.32 -1.09 -12.53
C GLU A 91 5.44 -2.28 -12.93
N VAL A 92 4.21 -2.37 -12.40
CA VAL A 92 3.27 -3.45 -12.76
C VAL A 92 2.85 -3.35 -14.24
N LYS A 93 2.69 -2.14 -14.78
CA LYS A 93 2.41 -1.94 -16.20
C LYS A 93 3.58 -2.34 -17.08
N ASN A 94 4.81 -2.01 -16.68
CA ASN A 94 6.02 -2.39 -17.41
C ASN A 94 6.20 -3.91 -17.44
N MET A 95 5.94 -4.59 -16.31
CA MET A 95 5.99 -6.05 -16.27
C MET A 95 4.96 -6.71 -17.20
N ALA A 96 3.76 -6.12 -17.34
CA ALA A 96 2.74 -6.60 -18.28
C ALA A 96 3.15 -6.49 -19.76
N ILE A 97 4.10 -5.63 -20.08
CA ILE A 97 4.62 -5.41 -21.45
C ILE A 97 5.88 -6.25 -21.69
N SER A 98 6.67 -6.51 -20.63
CA SER A 98 7.96 -7.21 -20.71
C SER A 98 7.88 -8.73 -20.59
N LEU A 99 6.79 -9.26 -20.04
CA LEU A 99 6.46 -10.71 -20.03
C LEU A 99 5.88 -11.12 -21.39
#